data_AF-A0A812I5V8-F1
#
_entry.id   AF-A0A812I5V8-F1
#
_cell.length_a   1.000
_cell.length_b   1.000
_cell.length_c   1.000
_cell.angle_alpha   90.00
_cell.angle_beta   90.00
_cell.angle_gamma   90.00
#
_symmetry.space_group_name_H-M   'P 1'
#
loop_
_entity.id
_entity.type
_entity.pdbx_description
1 polymer ?
#
loop_
_entity_poly.entity_id
_entity_poly.type
_entity_poly.pdbx_seq_one_letter_code
_entity_poly.pdbx_strand_id
1 'polypeptide(L)'
;MPLYEERLINPLSVRFSQDRMWEEFSDGRQVEDTVWEISAKDGGHGYDLFLSPPFPSVEIVRLRQQRREGSTGVVNERGERLYGDESWFTFDNRRLYCLQRAALEHWPRTTAVVVKVLFDMPDVRSARHKPSSQGKVGRET
;
A
#
# COMPACT_ATOMS: atom_id res chain seq x y z
N MET A 1 -7.42 12.74 21.14
CA MET A 1 -8.07 12.59 19.83
C MET A 1 -7.61 11.27 19.23
N PRO A 2 -8.50 10.37 18.76
CA PRO A 2 -8.03 9.13 18.16
C PRO A 2 -7.18 9.44 16.92
N LEU A 3 -6.05 8.75 16.78
CA LEU A 3 -5.09 8.94 15.67
C LEU A 3 -5.64 8.40 14.34
N TYR A 4 -6.76 7.68 14.38
CA TYR A 4 -7.42 7.09 13.23
C TYR A 4 -8.93 6.93 13.44
N GLU A 5 -9.69 6.76 12.35
CA GLU A 5 -11.05 6.24 12.35
C GLU A 5 -11.12 4.90 11.60
N GLU A 6 -12.05 4.03 11.98
CA GLU A 6 -12.30 2.81 11.23
C GLU A 6 -13.32 3.05 10.11
N ARG A 7 -13.02 2.54 8.92
CA ARG A 7 -13.89 2.65 7.73
C ARG A 7 -13.92 1.35 6.96
N LEU A 8 -15.03 1.13 6.25
CA LEU A 8 -15.11 0.13 5.19
C LEU A 8 -14.59 0.75 3.89
N ILE A 9 -13.72 0.02 3.19
CA ILE A 9 -13.22 0.43 1.88
C ILE A 9 -13.09 -0.77 0.95
N ASN A 10 -13.28 -0.54 -0.35
CA ASN A 10 -12.93 -1.53 -1.37
C ASN A 10 -11.38 -1.60 -1.49
N PRO A 11 -10.74 -2.76 -1.26
CA PRO A 11 -9.29 -2.90 -1.37
C PRO A 11 -8.72 -2.45 -2.73
N LEU A 12 -9.47 -2.63 -3.81
CA LEU A 12 -9.07 -2.24 -5.17
C LEU A 12 -9.03 -0.72 -5.38
N SER A 13 -9.60 0.06 -4.44
CA SER A 13 -9.54 1.53 -4.47
C SER A 13 -8.33 2.11 -3.71
N VAL A 14 -7.57 1.28 -3.01
CA VAL A 14 -6.36 1.67 -2.28
C VAL A 14 -5.14 1.38 -3.14
N ARG A 15 -4.17 2.29 -3.16
CA ARG A 15 -2.94 2.16 -3.94
C ARG A 15 -1.77 1.72 -3.08
N PHE A 16 -0.85 0.96 -3.67
CA PHE A 16 0.47 0.72 -3.10
C PHE A 16 1.24 2.04 -3.00
N SER A 17 2.00 2.20 -1.92
CA SER A 17 2.85 3.38 -1.74
C SER A 17 4.25 3.24 -2.37
N GLN A 18 4.63 2.02 -2.75
CA GLN A 18 5.94 1.67 -3.32
C GLN A 18 5.77 0.62 -4.41
N ASP A 19 6.67 0.58 -5.39
CA ASP A 19 6.60 -0.32 -6.55
C ASP A 19 7.00 -1.77 -6.23
N ARG A 20 7.64 -2.00 -5.07
CA ARG A 20 8.13 -3.31 -4.66
C ARG A 20 7.61 -3.65 -3.28
N MET A 21 7.40 -4.94 -3.06
CA MET A 21 7.15 -5.52 -1.75
C MET A 21 7.97 -6.81 -1.61
N TRP A 22 8.22 -7.20 -0.37
CA TRP A 22 8.81 -8.50 -0.07
C TRP A 22 7.76 -9.61 -0.14
N GLU A 23 8.18 -10.81 -0.51
CA GLU A 23 7.32 -12.00 -0.62
C GLU A 23 6.95 -12.60 0.74
N GLU A 24 7.66 -12.20 1.80
CA GLU A 24 7.43 -12.66 3.18
C GLU A 24 7.01 -11.53 4.12
N PHE A 25 6.17 -11.86 5.10
CA PHE A 25 5.89 -11.03 6.26
C PHE A 25 7.08 -11.04 7.24
N SER A 26 7.09 -10.08 8.18
CA SER A 26 8.16 -10.01 9.20
C SER A 26 8.18 -11.21 10.16
N ASP A 27 7.09 -11.97 10.22
CA ASP A 27 6.97 -13.21 11.00
C ASP A 27 7.37 -14.47 10.19
N GLY A 28 7.85 -14.30 8.96
CA GLY A 28 8.31 -15.39 8.08
C GLY A 28 7.20 -16.07 7.28
N ARG A 29 5.93 -15.67 7.43
CA ARG A 29 4.84 -16.21 6.59
C ARG A 29 4.98 -15.72 5.15
N GLN A 30 4.67 -16.60 4.20
CA GLN A 30 4.59 -16.23 2.78
C GLN A 30 3.32 -15.43 2.52
N VAL A 31 3.46 -14.37 1.72
CA VAL A 31 2.35 -13.49 1.32
C VAL A 31 1.29 -14.27 0.54
N GLU A 32 1.71 -15.15 -0.36
CA GLU A 32 0.78 -15.95 -1.19
C GLU A 32 -0.03 -16.95 -0.36
N ASP A 33 0.59 -17.63 0.61
CA ASP A 33 -0.13 -18.56 1.50
C ASP A 33 -1.21 -17.82 2.30
N THR A 34 -0.88 -16.60 2.75
CA THR A 34 -1.79 -15.76 3.55
C THR A 34 -3.01 -15.29 2.74
N VAL A 35 -2.92 -15.19 1.41
CA VAL A 35 -4.08 -14.84 0.55
C VAL A 35 -5.21 -15.85 0.75
N TRP A 36 -4.87 -17.14 0.81
CA TRP A 36 -5.85 -18.23 0.91
C TRP A 36 -6.50 -18.35 2.29
N GLU A 37 -5.90 -17.73 3.31
CA GLU A 37 -6.47 -17.65 4.65
C GLU A 37 -7.54 -16.54 4.78
N ILE A 38 -7.66 -15.64 3.80
CA ILE A 38 -8.67 -14.58 3.81
C ILE A 38 -10.04 -15.18 3.50
N SER A 39 -10.97 -15.02 4.43
CA SER A 39 -12.37 -15.43 4.23
C SER A 39 -13.23 -14.26 3.76
N ALA A 40 -14.25 -14.56 2.97
CA ALA A 40 -15.28 -13.61 2.58
C ALA A 40 -16.64 -14.04 3.17
N LYS A 41 -17.40 -13.07 3.66
CA LYS A 41 -18.76 -13.26 4.18
C LYS A 41 -19.70 -12.29 3.49
N ASP A 42 -20.99 -12.58 3.49
CA ASP A 42 -21.99 -11.66 2.93
C ASP A 42 -21.86 -10.28 3.55
N GLY A 43 -21.83 -9.29 2.66
CA GLY A 43 -21.60 -7.90 3.00
C GLY A 43 -22.86 -7.15 3.40
N GLY A 44 -22.71 -5.83 3.45
CA GLY A 44 -23.75 -4.86 3.73
C GLY A 44 -23.24 -3.46 3.38
N HIS A 45 -24.02 -2.43 3.66
CA HIS A 45 -23.63 -1.03 3.43
C HIS A 45 -23.21 -0.71 1.99
N GLY A 46 -23.81 -1.39 1.00
CA GLY A 46 -23.50 -1.20 -0.42
C GLY A 46 -22.36 -2.04 -0.97
N TYR A 47 -21.84 -3.01 -0.19
CA TYR A 47 -20.88 -4.02 -0.64
C TYR A 47 -21.49 -5.41 -0.63
N ASP A 48 -21.15 -6.24 -1.60
CA ASP A 48 -21.64 -7.62 -1.71
C ASP A 48 -20.96 -8.55 -0.70
N LEU A 49 -19.70 -8.28 -0.34
CA LEU A 49 -18.89 -9.12 0.53
C LEU A 49 -18.01 -8.31 1.48
N PHE A 50 -17.81 -8.84 2.70
CA PHE A 50 -16.79 -8.38 3.63
C PHE A 50 -15.64 -9.38 3.73
N LEU A 51 -14.42 -8.88 3.52
CA LEU A 51 -13.19 -9.67 3.67
C LEU A 51 -12.74 -9.65 5.14
N SER A 52 -12.34 -10.81 5.64
CA SER A 52 -11.83 -11.02 6.99
C SER A 52 -10.42 -11.65 6.90
N PRO A 53 -9.36 -10.82 6.95
CA PRO A 53 -7.98 -11.31 6.85
C PRO A 53 -7.43 -11.85 8.19
N PRO A 54 -6.39 -12.71 8.15
CA PRO A 54 -5.71 -13.24 9.34
C PRO A 54 -4.64 -12.28 9.90
N PHE A 55 -4.82 -10.99 9.71
CA PHE A 55 -3.89 -9.94 10.16
C PHE A 55 -4.65 -8.69 10.61
N PRO A 56 -4.03 -7.82 11.43
CA PRO A 56 -4.66 -6.58 11.87
C PRO A 56 -5.04 -5.67 10.70
N SER A 57 -6.09 -4.87 10.89
CA SER A 57 -6.56 -3.88 9.91
C SER A 57 -5.42 -3.01 9.39
N VAL A 58 -5.42 -2.82 8.07
CA VAL A 58 -4.44 -2.01 7.38
C VAL A 58 -4.70 -0.54 7.66
N GLU A 59 -3.63 0.21 7.87
CA GLU A 59 -3.68 1.66 7.98
C GLU A 59 -3.62 2.28 6.59
N ILE A 60 -4.52 3.22 6.31
CA ILE A 60 -4.57 3.97 5.07
C ILE A 60 -4.53 5.47 5.33
N VAL A 61 -3.98 6.20 4.38
CA VAL A 61 -3.86 7.66 4.42
C VAL A 61 -4.30 8.23 3.09
N ARG A 62 -4.93 9.41 3.14
CA ARG A 62 -5.29 10.18 1.96
C ARG A 62 -4.19 11.18 1.67
N LEU A 63 -3.56 11.09 0.50
CA LEU A 63 -2.48 12.00 0.13
C LEU A 63 -2.33 12.15 -1.38
N ARG A 64 -1.63 13.20 -1.79
CA ARG A 64 -1.16 13.40 -3.16
C ARG A 64 0.28 12.92 -3.25
N GLN A 65 0.53 11.79 -3.93
CA GLN A 65 1.91 11.34 -4.15
C GLN A 65 2.57 12.12 -5.28
N GLN A 66 3.87 12.39 -5.15
CA GLN A 66 4.67 12.86 -6.26
C GLN A 66 4.61 11.80 -7.37
N ARG A 67 4.35 12.21 -8.61
CA ARG A 67 4.44 11.34 -9.78
C ARG A 67 5.87 10.81 -9.89
N ARG A 68 6.01 9.52 -10.19
CA ARG A 68 7.29 8.86 -10.34
C ARG A 68 7.36 8.13 -11.68
N GLU A 69 8.55 8.10 -12.25
CA GLU A 69 8.93 7.23 -13.34
C GLU A 69 10.05 6.32 -12.82
N GLY A 70 9.67 5.09 -12.45
CA GLY A 70 10.51 4.21 -11.62
C GLY A 70 10.90 4.87 -10.30
N SER A 71 12.20 4.95 -10.02
CA SER A 71 12.71 5.55 -8.77
C SER A 71 12.78 7.09 -8.77
N THR A 72 12.53 7.72 -9.93
CA THR A 72 12.75 9.16 -10.12
C THR A 72 11.44 9.94 -10.04
N GLY A 73 11.41 10.97 -9.21
CA GLY A 73 10.27 11.88 -9.11
C GLY A 73 10.19 12.78 -10.35
N VAL A 74 9.02 12.84 -10.97
CA VAL A 74 8.79 13.67 -12.16
C VAL A 74 8.73 15.14 -11.74
N VAL A 75 9.37 15.99 -12.53
CA VAL A 75 9.36 17.45 -12.40
C VAL A 75 8.87 18.10 -13.69
N ASN A 76 8.31 19.30 -13.60
CA ASN A 76 7.96 20.09 -14.78
C ASN A 76 9.19 20.83 -15.34
N GLU A 77 8.99 21.58 -16.43
CA GLU A 77 10.03 22.39 -17.09
C GLU A 77 10.68 23.44 -16.17
N ARG A 78 10.02 23.81 -15.07
CA ARG A 78 10.51 24.76 -14.05
C ARG A 78 11.25 24.08 -12.90
N GLY A 79 11.39 22.75 -12.94
CA GLY A 79 12.01 21.95 -11.88
C GLY A 79 11.09 21.70 -10.67
N GLU A 80 9.80 22.02 -10.78
CA GLU A 80 8.83 21.79 -9.70
C GLU A 80 8.30 20.36 -9.75
N ARG A 81 8.13 19.74 -8.59
CA ARG A 81 7.65 18.36 -8.46
C ARG A 81 6.20 18.26 -8.93
N LEU A 82 5.94 17.32 -9.83
CA LEU A 82 4.57 17.01 -10.25
C LEU A 82 3.95 16.02 -9.27
N TYR A 83 2.75 16.34 -8.80
CA TYR A 83 1.96 15.47 -7.92
C TYR A 83 0.80 14.86 -8.71
N GLY A 84 0.43 13.63 -8.33
CA GLY A 84 -0.77 12.97 -8.81
C GLY A 84 -2.03 13.51 -8.13
N ASP A 85 -3.17 12.97 -8.54
CA ASP A 85 -4.42 13.20 -7.84
C ASP A 85 -4.38 12.61 -6.44
N GLU A 86 -5.22 13.15 -5.58
CA GLU A 86 -5.38 12.64 -4.23
C GLU A 86 -5.98 11.23 -4.28
N SER A 87 -5.42 10.30 -3.50
CA SER A 87 -5.88 8.91 -3.47
C SER A 87 -5.61 8.28 -2.10
N TRP A 88 -6.22 7.12 -1.87
CA TRP A 88 -5.93 6.30 -0.70
C TRP A 88 -4.66 5.49 -0.91
N PHE A 89 -3.76 5.54 0.05
CA PHE A 89 -2.51 4.78 0.04
C PHE A 89 -2.33 4.04 1.36
N THR A 90 -1.52 2.98 1.31
CA THR A 90 -0.99 2.32 2.52
C THR A 90 0.50 2.09 2.41
N PHE A 91 1.17 2.09 3.56
CA PHE A 91 2.58 1.70 3.69
C PHE A 91 2.76 0.20 3.93
N ASP A 92 1.67 -0.55 4.12
CA ASP A 92 1.69 -2.01 4.24
C ASP A 92 1.28 -2.67 2.91
N ASN A 93 2.19 -2.60 1.93
CA ASN A 93 1.93 -3.14 0.59
C ASN A 93 1.63 -4.65 0.62
N ARG A 94 2.23 -5.41 1.56
CA ARG A 94 2.02 -6.87 1.64
C ARG A 94 0.59 -7.21 2.04
N ARG A 95 0.08 -6.57 3.10
CA ARG A 95 -1.32 -6.78 3.51
C ARG A 95 -2.31 -6.28 2.47
N LEU A 96 -2.02 -5.15 1.82
CA LEU A 96 -2.86 -4.65 0.73
C LEU A 96 -2.90 -5.63 -0.45
N TYR A 97 -1.76 -6.19 -0.83
CA TYR A 97 -1.69 -7.17 -1.89
C TYR A 97 -2.60 -8.37 -1.59
N CYS A 98 -2.52 -8.93 -0.38
CA CYS A 98 -3.39 -10.05 0.00
C CYS A 98 -4.87 -9.68 -0.12
N LEU A 99 -5.25 -8.49 0.35
CA LEU A 99 -6.64 -7.99 0.29
C LEU A 99 -7.10 -7.77 -1.16
N GLN A 100 -6.25 -7.24 -2.03
CA GLN A 100 -6.58 -7.02 -3.44
C GLN A 100 -6.69 -8.34 -4.20
N ARG A 101 -5.81 -9.31 -3.94
CA ARG A 101 -5.91 -10.66 -4.51
C ARG A 101 -7.21 -11.35 -4.10
N ALA A 102 -7.55 -11.33 -2.81
CA ALA A 102 -8.82 -11.87 -2.32
C ALA A 102 -10.04 -11.13 -2.90
N ALA A 103 -9.97 -9.80 -3.06
CA ALA A 103 -11.03 -9.03 -3.71
C ALA A 103 -11.23 -9.41 -5.19
N LEU A 104 -10.14 -9.65 -5.92
CA LEU A 104 -10.19 -10.03 -7.34
C LEU A 104 -10.81 -11.41 -7.55
N GLU A 105 -10.62 -12.35 -6.63
CA GLU A 105 -11.24 -13.70 -6.69
C GLU A 105 -12.78 -13.63 -6.68
N HIS A 106 -13.34 -12.57 -6.10
CA HIS A 106 -14.79 -12.37 -6.04
C HIS A 106 -15.32 -11.42 -7.12
N TRP A 107 -14.46 -10.86 -7.96
CA TRP A 107 -14.89 -9.95 -9.04
C TRP A 107 -15.90 -10.65 -9.97
N PRO A 108 -17.01 -10.00 -10.38
CA PRO A 108 -17.33 -8.57 -10.25
C PRO A 108 -18.06 -8.16 -8.97
N ARG A 109 -18.20 -9.04 -7.97
CA ARG A 109 -18.82 -8.69 -6.69
C ARG A 109 -17.95 -7.66 -5.96
N THR A 110 -18.60 -6.64 -5.43
CA THR A 110 -17.96 -5.58 -4.66
C THR A 110 -17.58 -6.11 -3.27
N THR A 111 -16.32 -5.90 -2.90
CA THR A 111 -15.81 -6.32 -1.59
C THR A 111 -15.45 -5.10 -0.74
N ALA A 112 -15.53 -5.24 0.57
CA ALA A 112 -14.99 -4.28 1.52
C ALA A 112 -14.22 -4.93 2.65
N VAL A 113 -13.30 -4.18 3.24
CA VAL A 113 -12.56 -4.56 4.45
C VAL A 113 -12.49 -3.36 5.39
N VAL A 114 -12.42 -3.65 6.70
CA VAL A 114 -12.20 -2.62 7.72
C VAL A 114 -10.74 -2.16 7.70
N VAL A 115 -10.54 -0.86 7.55
CA VAL A 115 -9.23 -0.19 7.57
C VAL A 115 -9.20 0.92 8.62
N LYS A 116 -8.00 1.33 9.01
CA LYS A 116 -7.76 2.49 9.89
C LYS A 116 -7.34 3.69 9.05
N VAL A 117 -8.20 4.70 8.94
CA VAL A 117 -7.91 5.94 8.23
C VAL A 117 -7.15 6.89 9.14
N LEU A 118 -5.92 7.23 8.78
CA LEU A 118 -5.06 8.14 9.55
C LEU A 118 -5.37 9.61 9.19
N PHE A 119 -5.60 10.46 10.20
CA PHE A 119 -5.99 11.86 10.03
C PHE A 119 -4.83 12.85 9.92
N ASP A 120 -3.67 12.54 10.51
CA ASP A 120 -2.49 13.41 10.55
C ASP A 120 -1.24 12.62 10.22
N MET A 121 -0.93 12.51 8.93
CA MET A 121 0.41 12.14 8.48
C MET A 121 1.09 13.43 8.04
N PRO A 122 2.10 13.94 8.78
CA PRO A 122 2.87 15.08 8.31
C PRO A 122 3.45 14.71 6.95
N ASP A 123 3.34 15.61 5.95
CA ASP A 123 3.85 15.42 4.59
C ASP A 123 5.16 14.64 4.64
N VAL A 124 5.09 13.34 4.36
CA VAL A 124 6.19 12.43 4.62
C VAL A 124 7.28 12.80 3.64
N ARG A 125 8.25 13.60 4.12
CA ARG A 125 9.52 13.83 3.47
C ARG A 125 10.17 12.45 3.39
N SER A 126 9.97 11.79 2.25
CA SER A 126 10.60 10.54 1.91
C SER A 126 12.06 10.61 2.35
N ALA A 127 12.47 9.73 3.27
CA ALA A 127 13.83 9.71 3.77
C ALA A 127 14.78 9.71 2.58
N ARG A 128 15.72 10.68 2.55
CA ARG A 128 16.70 10.79 1.48
C ARG A 128 17.41 9.44 1.35
N HIS A 129 17.35 8.86 0.15
CA HIS A 129 18.13 7.68 -0.17
C HIS A 129 19.60 8.01 0.11
N LYS A 130 20.23 7.28 1.04
CA LYS A 130 21.69 7.29 1.18
C LYS A 130 22.23 6.63 -0.10
N PRO A 131 22.99 7.33 -0.95
CA PRO A 131 23.61 6.68 -2.09
C PRO A 131 24.54 5.58 -1.56
N SER A 132 24.31 4.35 -2.02
CA SER A 132 25.20 3.23 -1.77
C SER A 132 26.54 3.52 -2.44
N SER A 133 27.58 3.74 -1.64
CA SER A 133 28.96 3.77 -2.12
C SER A 133 29.38 2.35 -2.48
N GLN A 134 29.22 1.96 -3.75
CA GLN A 134 29.91 0.81 -4.34
C GLN A 134 30.99 1.29 -5.30
N GLY A 135 32.22 0.80 -5.08
CA GLY A 135 33.24 0.67 -6.10
C GLY A 135 34.52 1.50 -5.86
N LYS A 136 35.58 0.81 -5.44
CA LYS A 136 36.79 0.65 -6.26
C LYS A 136 37.55 -0.60 -5.81
N VAL A 137 37.43 -1.66 -6.61
CA VAL A 137 38.37 -2.78 -6.64
C VAL A 137 39.62 -2.26 -7.35
N GLY A 138 40.70 -2.11 -6.59
CA GLY A 138 42.05 -1.94 -7.15
C GLY A 138 42.66 -3.32 -7.34
N ARG A 139 42.82 -3.74 -8.60
CA ARG A 139 43.81 -4.75 -8.98
C ARG A 139 45.17 -4.08 -8.89
N GLU A 140 46.10 -4.64 -8.12
CA GLU A 140 47.52 -4.45 -8.36
C GLU A 140 48.14 -5.83 -8.64
N THR A 141 48.93 -5.82 -9.71
CA THR A 141 49.77 -6.86 -10.31
C THR A 141 50.82 -7.42 -9.38
#